data_AF-A0A2I1GFH2-F1
#
_entry.id   AF-A0A2I1GFH2-F1
#
_cell.length_a   1.000
_cell.length_b   1.000
_cell.length_c   1.000
_cell.angle_alpha   90.00
_cell.angle_beta   90.00
_cell.angle_gamma   90.00
#
_symmetry.space_group_name_H-M   'P 1'
#
loop_
_entity.id
_entity.type
_entity.pdbx_description
1 polymer ?
#
loop_
_entity_poly.entity_id
_entity_poly.type
_entity_poly.pdbx_seq_one_letter_code
_entity_poly.pdbx_strand_id
1 'polypeptide(L)'
;MIPEKLKELKKYKKKYKKKWEEEKDHEKELYSKECVAHCINFVVGEVKDEVTNLKIHDRFSCYLATILARDKEVVAVWLKILKDSIISKNTPIKSTDTEKAFYLAVMSYCYTKFEFRWNKLKNDINNSDNEHVKSLKDFISAELGDSATPINISLVCYEYYKQIKAKINSNISPKFLGHIKKVGSYFGSIKGIINCAKNIQYKPLFSNIKVNRGRPIIINKQPIYSWENIIKRFIDEDEDKYDHFMTKCSKKPEVMERIHKVYTDNITKQLQLNNNNIEKCIYLHAEMHILASLIIDNKIKSRVFIAVSKRCCYLCELYINFAIKQGYNIVISGKHQKLYDGWILPHKKIEHYTRSLPANSDNNENNLDLYDNGNNIYMRFMEYMKDFDNGILNL
;
A
#
# COMPACT_ATOMS: atom_id res chain seq x y z
N MET A 1 -49.42 -1.64 14.34
CA MET A 1 -48.15 -1.08 14.88
C MET A 1 -48.46 0.17 15.69
N ILE A 2 -48.16 0.18 17.00
CA ILE A 2 -48.57 1.23 17.96
C ILE A 2 -47.94 2.59 17.54
N PRO A 3 -48.68 3.72 17.57
CA PRO A 3 -48.19 5.05 17.14
C PRO A 3 -46.86 5.49 17.78
N GLU A 4 -46.59 5.03 19.00
CA GLU A 4 -45.35 5.28 19.74
C GLU A 4 -44.13 4.61 19.11
N LYS A 5 -44.24 3.33 18.74
CA LYS A 5 -43.17 2.60 18.02
C LYS A 5 -42.85 3.25 16.67
N LEU A 6 -43.84 3.86 16.01
CA LEU A 6 -43.62 4.60 14.76
C LEU A 6 -42.87 5.93 14.98
N LYS A 7 -43.15 6.64 16.09
CA LYS A 7 -42.43 7.87 16.46
C LYS A 7 -40.97 7.57 16.83
N GLU A 8 -40.72 6.51 17.60
CA GLU A 8 -39.36 6.08 17.94
C GLU A 8 -38.56 5.68 16.70
N LEU A 9 -39.16 4.92 15.77
CA LEU A 9 -38.51 4.54 14.53
C LEU A 9 -38.15 5.76 13.66
N LYS A 10 -39.01 6.77 13.59
CA LYS A 10 -38.72 8.03 12.87
C LYS A 10 -37.58 8.82 13.52
N LYS A 11 -37.56 8.93 14.86
CA LYS A 11 -36.48 9.58 15.61
C LYS A 11 -35.15 8.87 15.41
N TYR A 12 -35.18 7.53 15.47
CA TYR A 12 -34.04 6.67 15.19
C TYR A 12 -33.51 6.90 13.77
N LYS A 13 -34.35 6.80 12.73
CA LYS A 13 -33.95 7.05 11.34
C LYS A 13 -33.30 8.41 11.15
N LYS A 14 -33.86 9.47 11.75
CA LYS A 14 -33.28 10.82 11.69
C LYS A 14 -31.90 10.91 12.34
N LYS A 15 -31.72 10.30 13.52
CA LYS A 15 -30.42 10.26 14.22
C LYS A 15 -29.36 9.54 13.39
N TYR A 16 -29.71 8.40 12.79
CA TYR A 16 -28.78 7.62 11.97
C TYR A 16 -28.41 8.32 10.67
N LYS A 17 -29.38 8.98 10.02
CA LYS A 17 -29.10 9.77 8.82
C LYS A 17 -28.09 10.89 9.11
N LYS A 18 -28.31 11.64 10.21
CA LYS A 18 -27.39 12.70 10.63
C LYS A 18 -25.98 12.16 10.89
N LYS A 19 -25.85 11.06 11.64
CA LYS A 19 -24.56 10.44 11.93
C LYS A 19 -23.84 10.00 10.65
N TRP A 20 -24.56 9.43 9.69
CA TRP A 20 -24.00 9.01 8.41
C TRP A 20 -23.54 10.19 7.54
N GLU A 21 -24.28 11.30 7.56
CA GLU A 21 -23.86 12.55 6.89
C GLU A 21 -22.58 13.11 7.53
N GLU A 22 -22.47 13.08 8.86
CA GLU A 22 -21.25 13.48 9.61
C GLU A 22 -20.04 12.59 9.29
N GLU A 23 -20.21 11.26 9.26
CA GLU A 23 -19.15 10.31 8.90
C GLU A 23 -18.63 10.54 7.46
N LYS A 24 -19.54 10.78 6.52
CA LYS A 24 -19.19 11.12 5.14
C LYS A 24 -18.43 12.43 5.02
N ASP A 25 -18.80 13.42 5.82
CA ASP A 25 -18.13 14.71 5.82
C ASP A 25 -16.69 14.59 6.35
N HIS A 26 -16.50 13.83 7.44
CA HIS A 26 -15.17 13.53 7.98
C HIS A 26 -14.28 12.73 7.00
N GLU A 27 -14.86 11.78 6.25
CA GLU A 27 -14.14 11.09 5.18
C GLU A 27 -13.72 12.05 4.06
N LYS A 28 -14.65 12.90 3.62
CA LYS A 28 -14.36 13.93 2.62
C LYS A 28 -13.20 14.80 3.11
N GLU A 29 -13.25 15.29 4.34
CA GLU A 29 -12.18 16.09 4.93
C GLU A 29 -10.83 15.35 4.96
N LEU A 30 -10.80 14.11 5.44
CA LEU A 30 -9.58 13.29 5.51
C LEU A 30 -8.91 13.15 4.15
N TYR A 31 -9.66 12.72 3.13
CA TYR A 31 -9.11 12.50 1.79
C TYR A 31 -8.67 13.83 1.13
N SER A 32 -9.32 14.93 1.48
CA SER A 32 -8.92 16.27 1.01
C SER A 32 -7.60 16.70 1.64
N LYS A 33 -7.43 16.52 2.95
CA LYS A 33 -6.16 16.78 3.67
C LYS A 33 -5.03 15.91 3.13
N GLU A 34 -5.29 14.64 2.86
CA GLU A 34 -4.33 13.71 2.23
C GLU A 34 -3.86 14.23 0.86
N CYS A 35 -4.80 14.71 0.03
CA CYS A 35 -4.48 15.26 -1.28
C CYS A 35 -3.59 16.50 -1.18
N VAL A 36 -3.91 17.43 -0.29
CA VAL A 36 -3.08 18.62 -0.04
C VAL A 36 -1.67 18.22 0.43
N ALA A 37 -1.59 17.36 1.43
CA ALA A 37 -0.32 16.89 1.98
C ALA A 37 0.54 16.16 0.94
N HIS A 38 -0.07 15.38 0.04
CA HIS A 38 0.64 14.77 -1.08
C HIS A 38 1.16 15.80 -2.09
N CYS A 39 0.35 16.80 -2.46
CA CYS A 39 0.73 17.83 -3.42
C CYS A 39 1.95 18.64 -2.95
N ILE A 40 2.02 18.98 -1.67
CA ILE A 40 3.18 19.69 -1.09
C ILE A 40 4.38 18.76 -0.83
N ASN A 41 4.27 17.47 -1.19
CA ASN A 41 5.25 16.43 -0.92
C ASN A 41 5.63 16.37 0.56
N PHE A 42 4.61 16.37 1.42
CA PHE A 42 4.78 16.20 2.85
C PHE A 42 5.42 14.83 3.13
N VAL A 43 6.54 14.86 3.85
CA VAL A 43 7.29 13.68 4.28
C VAL A 43 7.45 13.76 5.79
N VAL A 44 6.94 12.76 6.50
CA VAL A 44 6.86 12.77 7.98
C VAL A 44 8.21 12.44 8.65
N GLY A 45 9.24 12.14 7.86
CA GLY A 45 10.60 11.92 8.34
C GLY A 45 11.45 11.13 7.35
N GLU A 46 12.70 10.86 7.75
CA GLU A 46 13.60 10.06 6.93
C GLU A 46 13.08 8.62 6.74
N VAL A 47 13.40 8.06 5.58
CA VAL A 47 13.09 6.66 5.29
C VAL A 47 13.93 5.79 6.21
N LYS A 48 13.33 5.28 7.29
CA LYS A 48 13.95 4.25 8.11
C LYS A 48 14.11 3.00 7.24
N ASP A 49 15.36 2.69 6.90
CA ASP A 49 15.65 1.56 6.04
C ASP A 49 15.28 0.23 6.71
N GLU A 50 15.03 -0.75 5.84
CA GLU A 50 14.60 -2.14 6.04
C GLU A 50 14.64 -2.69 7.48
N VAL A 51 13.66 -3.52 7.85
CA VAL A 51 13.72 -4.31 9.10
C VAL A 51 14.96 -5.20 9.02
N THR A 52 16.10 -4.75 9.55
CA THR A 52 17.42 -5.39 9.38
C THR A 52 17.49 -6.76 10.06
N ASN A 53 16.50 -7.09 10.89
CA ASN A 53 16.37 -8.34 11.62
C ASN A 53 15.11 -9.15 11.24
N LEU A 54 14.77 -9.22 9.95
CA LEU A 54 13.70 -10.14 9.51
C LEU A 54 14.09 -11.60 9.78
N LYS A 55 13.15 -12.33 10.41
CA LYS A 55 13.23 -13.79 10.51
C LYS A 55 13.20 -14.37 9.11
N ILE A 56 13.81 -15.52 8.92
CA ILE A 56 13.90 -16.18 7.60
C ILE A 56 12.53 -16.39 6.92
N HIS A 57 11.47 -16.72 7.67
CA HIS A 57 10.11 -16.84 7.15
C HIS A 57 9.50 -15.49 6.74
N ASP A 58 9.89 -14.40 7.41
CA ASP A 58 9.50 -13.06 7.01
C ASP A 58 10.20 -12.68 5.69
N ARG A 59 11.49 -13.01 5.53
CA ARG A 59 12.21 -12.82 4.25
C ARG A 59 11.59 -13.62 3.10
N PHE A 60 11.22 -14.88 3.37
CA PHE A 60 10.53 -15.72 2.40
C PHE A 60 9.20 -15.07 1.96
N SER A 61 8.44 -14.51 2.90
CA SER A 61 7.23 -13.75 2.60
C SER A 61 7.50 -12.54 1.69
N CYS A 62 8.60 -11.82 1.91
CA CYS A 62 9.01 -10.70 1.04
C CYS A 62 9.36 -11.14 -0.39
N TYR A 63 10.02 -12.28 -0.55
CA TYR A 63 10.31 -12.83 -1.88
C TYR A 63 9.02 -13.21 -2.62
N LEU A 64 8.08 -13.87 -1.92
CA LEU A 64 6.76 -14.18 -2.48
C LEU A 64 5.99 -12.91 -2.85
N ALA A 65 5.97 -11.89 -1.99
CA ALA A 65 5.29 -10.63 -2.26
C ALA A 65 5.88 -9.89 -3.48
N THR A 66 7.19 -10.03 -3.72
CA THR A 66 7.85 -9.43 -4.90
C THR A 66 7.40 -10.11 -6.19
N ILE A 67 7.35 -11.45 -6.19
CA ILE A 67 6.99 -12.25 -7.37
C ILE A 67 5.49 -12.26 -7.65
N LEU A 68 4.68 -12.40 -6.61
CA LEU A 68 3.23 -12.61 -6.75
C LEU A 68 2.44 -11.31 -6.98
N ALA A 69 3.03 -10.15 -6.70
CA ALA A 69 2.34 -8.88 -6.86
C ALA A 69 2.10 -8.54 -8.34
N ARG A 70 0.82 -8.41 -8.71
CA ARG A 70 0.35 -8.07 -10.05
C ARG A 70 -0.30 -6.68 -10.07
N ASP A 71 -0.40 -6.12 -11.26
CA ASP A 71 -1.12 -4.88 -11.46
C ASP A 71 -2.62 -5.13 -11.30
N LYS A 72 -3.32 -4.23 -10.58
CA LYS A 72 -4.76 -4.31 -10.31
C LYS A 72 -5.22 -5.61 -9.63
N GLU A 73 -4.35 -6.27 -8.86
CA GLU A 73 -4.71 -7.44 -8.04
C GLU A 73 -4.04 -7.35 -6.67
N VAL A 74 -4.73 -7.83 -5.63
CA VAL A 74 -4.14 -8.00 -4.30
C VAL A 74 -3.97 -9.49 -4.04
N VAL A 75 -2.72 -9.95 -4.02
CA VAL A 75 -2.40 -11.35 -3.69
C VAL A 75 -1.85 -11.38 -2.27
N ALA A 76 -2.59 -12.03 -1.37
CA ALA A 76 -2.20 -12.26 0.00
C ALA A 76 -1.79 -13.71 0.19
N VAL A 77 -0.59 -13.95 0.69
CA VAL A 77 -0.12 -15.30 1.02
C VAL A 77 -0.09 -15.46 2.52
N TRP A 78 -0.83 -16.45 3.01
CA TRP A 78 -0.79 -16.86 4.39
C TRP A 78 0.16 -18.05 4.55
N LEU A 79 1.22 -17.86 5.30
CA LEU A 79 2.18 -18.92 5.65
C LEU A 79 1.88 -19.41 7.05
N LYS A 80 1.40 -20.65 7.19
CA LYS A 80 1.21 -21.26 8.50
C LYS A 80 2.51 -21.94 8.94
N ILE A 81 3.13 -21.40 9.99
CA ILE A 81 4.29 -22.02 10.62
C ILE A 81 3.76 -23.09 11.59
N LEU A 82 3.86 -24.35 11.21
CA LEU A 82 3.62 -25.48 12.13
C LEU A 82 4.90 -25.70 12.94
N LYS A 83 4.79 -25.66 14.27
CA LYS A 83 5.96 -25.85 15.13
C LYS A 83 6.51 -27.27 15.13
N ASP A 84 5.71 -28.29 14.82
CA ASP A 84 6.10 -29.69 15.07
C ASP A 84 5.59 -30.71 14.03
N SER A 85 5.58 -30.38 12.72
CA SER A 85 5.31 -31.42 11.72
C SER A 85 6.59 -32.23 11.46
N ILE A 86 6.55 -33.54 11.72
CA ILE A 86 7.60 -34.49 11.31
C ILE A 86 7.71 -34.41 9.79
N ILE A 87 8.75 -33.73 9.31
CA ILE A 87 9.07 -33.70 7.89
C ILE A 87 10.28 -34.58 7.66
N SER A 88 10.20 -35.41 6.62
CA SER A 88 11.30 -36.17 6.03
C SER A 88 12.64 -35.45 6.24
N LYS A 89 13.57 -36.13 6.94
CA LYS A 89 14.94 -35.68 7.25
C LYS A 89 15.85 -35.51 6.02
N ASN A 90 15.32 -35.80 4.83
CA ASN A 90 16.10 -35.74 3.60
C ASN A 90 15.97 -34.34 2.98
N THR A 91 17.12 -33.68 2.82
CA THR A 91 17.26 -32.48 2.01
C THR A 91 16.77 -32.77 0.59
N PRO A 92 15.95 -31.91 -0.04
CA PRO A 92 15.60 -32.07 -1.44
C PRO A 92 16.85 -32.17 -2.32
N ILE A 93 16.90 -33.19 -3.17
CA ILE A 93 18.02 -33.37 -4.12
C ILE A 93 18.01 -32.18 -5.09
N LYS A 94 19.20 -31.60 -5.33
CA LYS A 94 19.38 -30.53 -6.31
C LYS A 94 19.05 -31.07 -7.70
N SER A 95 18.00 -30.54 -8.33
CA SER A 95 17.64 -30.82 -9.71
C SER A 95 17.73 -29.52 -10.50
N THR A 96 18.71 -29.44 -11.40
CA THR A 96 18.92 -28.30 -12.30
C THR A 96 17.70 -28.03 -13.16
N ASP A 97 17.03 -29.09 -13.62
CA ASP A 97 15.84 -29.00 -14.46
C ASP A 97 14.64 -28.46 -13.70
N THR A 98 14.47 -28.87 -12.44
CA THR A 98 13.39 -28.37 -11.58
C THR A 98 13.60 -26.89 -11.24
N GLU A 99 14.83 -26.48 -10.92
CA GLU A 99 15.16 -25.08 -10.69
C GLU A 99 14.90 -24.25 -11.95
N LYS A 100 15.39 -24.69 -13.11
CA LYS A 100 15.16 -24.04 -14.41
C LYS A 100 13.67 -23.93 -14.75
N ALA A 101 12.90 -24.98 -14.52
CA ALA A 101 11.44 -24.96 -14.72
C ALA A 101 10.76 -23.95 -13.80
N PHE A 102 11.15 -23.89 -12.52
CA PHE A 102 10.63 -22.90 -11.58
C PHE A 102 10.96 -21.47 -12.00
N TYR A 103 12.20 -21.23 -12.44
CA TYR A 103 12.64 -19.95 -12.98
C TYR A 103 11.76 -19.50 -14.16
N LEU A 104 11.58 -20.38 -15.15
CA LEU A 104 10.77 -20.10 -16.33
C LEU A 104 9.30 -19.83 -15.96
N ALA A 105 8.73 -20.61 -15.05
CA ALA A 105 7.35 -20.42 -14.59
C ALA A 105 7.17 -19.07 -13.89
N VAL A 106 8.09 -18.70 -12.99
CA VAL A 106 8.04 -17.41 -12.29
C VAL A 106 8.22 -16.24 -13.26
N MET A 107 9.20 -16.33 -14.17
CA MET A 107 9.44 -15.27 -15.14
C MET A 107 8.29 -15.10 -16.12
N SER A 108 7.69 -16.19 -16.57
CA SER A 108 6.46 -16.16 -17.36
C SER A 108 5.33 -15.47 -16.60
N TYR A 109 5.10 -15.84 -15.33
CA TYR A 109 4.06 -15.23 -14.49
C TYR A 109 4.25 -13.71 -14.29
N CYS A 110 5.50 -13.26 -14.12
CA CYS A 110 5.79 -11.87 -13.79
C CYS A 110 6.21 -11.00 -14.98
N TYR A 111 6.17 -11.55 -16.20
CA TYR A 111 6.79 -10.97 -17.41
C TYR A 111 6.36 -9.53 -17.66
N THR A 112 5.05 -9.24 -17.70
CA THR A 112 4.54 -7.88 -17.98
C THR A 112 5.10 -6.82 -17.02
N LYS A 113 5.18 -7.16 -15.73
CA LYS A 113 5.70 -6.25 -14.70
C LYS A 113 7.22 -6.11 -14.78
N PHE A 114 7.90 -7.21 -15.10
CA PHE A 114 9.34 -7.21 -15.37
C PHE A 114 9.66 -6.31 -16.57
N GLU A 115 8.95 -6.50 -17.69
CA GLU A 115 9.12 -5.74 -18.93
C GLU A 115 8.90 -4.24 -18.70
N PHE A 116 7.85 -3.86 -17.99
CA PHE A 116 7.63 -2.47 -17.61
C PHE A 116 8.81 -1.86 -16.83
N ARG A 117 9.38 -2.59 -15.87
CA ARG A 117 10.54 -2.13 -15.10
C ARG A 117 11.81 -2.07 -15.95
N TRP A 118 11.97 -3.05 -16.84
CA TRP A 118 13.09 -3.11 -17.76
C TRP A 118 13.06 -1.94 -18.75
N ASN A 119 11.89 -1.60 -19.31
CA ASN A 119 11.73 -0.46 -20.20
C ASN A 119 12.08 0.87 -19.51
N LYS A 120 11.76 1.03 -18.22
CA LYS A 120 12.20 2.20 -17.45
C LYS A 120 13.73 2.29 -17.32
N LEU A 121 14.37 1.16 -17.05
CA LEU A 121 15.84 1.10 -16.98
C LEU A 121 16.48 1.34 -18.36
N LYS A 122 15.93 0.75 -19.43
CA LYS A 122 16.34 1.00 -20.81
C LYS A 122 16.26 2.49 -21.17
N ASN A 123 15.18 3.17 -20.78
CA ASN A 123 15.05 4.61 -21.03
C ASN A 123 16.16 5.41 -20.33
N ASP A 124 16.49 5.08 -19.08
CA ASP A 124 17.63 5.72 -18.39
C ASP A 124 18.97 5.44 -19.10
N ILE A 125 19.16 4.21 -19.58
CA ILE A 125 20.35 3.76 -20.31
C ILE A 125 20.50 4.48 -21.66
N ASN A 126 19.39 4.76 -22.34
CA ASN A 126 19.37 5.39 -23.67
C ASN A 126 19.47 6.92 -23.59
N ASN A 127 18.99 7.52 -22.50
CA ASN A 127 18.91 8.99 -22.36
C ASN A 127 20.09 9.60 -21.58
N SER A 128 21.11 8.82 -21.24
CA SER A 128 22.27 9.31 -20.49
C SER A 128 23.54 8.56 -20.86
N ASP A 129 24.64 9.29 -21.00
CA ASP A 129 25.97 8.72 -21.26
C ASP A 129 26.94 8.91 -20.08
N ASN A 130 26.39 9.01 -18.87
CA ASN A 130 27.20 9.08 -17.66
C ASN A 130 27.99 7.78 -17.44
N GLU A 131 29.07 7.87 -16.65
CA GLU A 131 29.98 6.76 -16.38
C GLU A 131 29.26 5.51 -15.83
N HIS A 132 28.28 5.69 -14.95
CA HIS A 132 27.53 4.58 -14.36
C HIS A 132 26.61 3.86 -15.35
N VAL A 133 26.08 4.59 -16.33
CA VAL A 133 25.30 4.02 -17.44
C VAL A 133 26.21 3.25 -18.38
N LYS A 134 27.37 3.82 -18.75
CA LYS A 134 28.38 3.12 -19.56
C LYS A 134 28.85 1.84 -18.86
N SER A 135 29.21 1.93 -17.59
CA SER A 135 29.61 0.76 -16.79
C SER A 135 28.53 -0.33 -16.75
N LEU A 136 27.24 0.03 -16.66
CA LEU A 136 26.16 -0.95 -16.74
C LEU A 136 26.03 -1.55 -18.15
N LYS A 137 26.12 -0.74 -19.21
CA LYS A 137 26.08 -1.21 -20.61
C LYS A 137 27.19 -2.22 -20.86
N ASP A 138 28.41 -1.90 -20.45
CA ASP A 138 29.58 -2.77 -20.61
C ASP A 138 29.39 -4.08 -19.83
N PHE A 139 28.88 -4.01 -18.60
CA PHE A 139 28.59 -5.18 -17.78
C PHE A 139 27.49 -6.06 -18.40
N ILE A 140 26.44 -5.47 -18.95
CA ILE A 140 25.37 -6.17 -19.69
C ILE A 140 25.93 -6.88 -20.92
N SER A 141 26.72 -6.18 -21.73
CA SER A 141 27.30 -6.71 -22.96
C SER A 141 28.26 -7.88 -22.68
N ALA A 142 29.10 -7.75 -21.64
CA ALA A 142 30.05 -8.80 -21.25
C ALA A 142 29.34 -10.08 -20.76
N GLU A 143 28.24 -9.96 -20.03
CA GLU A 143 27.57 -11.10 -19.39
C GLU A 143 26.50 -11.78 -20.26
N LEU A 144 25.89 -11.05 -21.22
CA LEU A 144 24.73 -11.57 -21.98
C LEU A 144 25.02 -11.91 -23.44
N GLY A 145 25.99 -11.27 -24.07
CA GLY A 145 26.15 -11.30 -25.53
C GLY A 145 24.81 -11.05 -26.24
N ASP A 146 24.48 -11.88 -27.22
CA ASP A 146 23.22 -11.77 -28.00
C ASP A 146 21.99 -12.46 -27.36
N SER A 147 22.15 -13.14 -26.23
CA SER A 147 21.12 -14.03 -25.65
C SER A 147 20.38 -13.42 -24.44
N ALA A 148 19.86 -12.20 -24.64
CA ALA A 148 19.22 -11.42 -23.59
C ALA A 148 17.81 -11.94 -23.20
N THR A 149 17.77 -13.00 -22.38
CA THR A 149 16.51 -13.47 -21.77
C THR A 149 16.13 -12.62 -20.54
N PRO A 150 14.83 -12.49 -20.20
CA PRO A 150 14.39 -11.74 -19.01
C PRO A 150 15.09 -12.17 -17.71
N ILE A 151 15.34 -13.47 -17.56
CA ILE A 151 16.01 -13.98 -16.37
C ILE A 151 17.48 -13.58 -16.31
N ASN A 152 18.20 -13.67 -17.43
CA ASN A 152 19.61 -13.30 -17.46
C ASN A 152 19.77 -11.80 -17.25
N ILE A 153 18.89 -10.97 -17.83
CA ILE A 153 18.85 -9.52 -17.57
C ILE A 153 18.65 -9.25 -16.08
N SER A 154 17.72 -9.95 -15.42
CA SER A 154 17.49 -9.80 -13.99
C SER A 154 18.71 -10.23 -13.16
N LEU A 155 19.36 -11.33 -13.51
CA LEU A 155 20.59 -11.80 -12.86
C LEU A 155 21.71 -10.75 -12.96
N VAL A 156 21.98 -10.24 -14.16
CA VAL A 156 23.02 -9.23 -14.39
C VAL A 156 22.75 -7.96 -13.60
N CYS A 157 21.50 -7.47 -13.61
CA CYS A 157 21.11 -6.31 -12.81
C CYS A 157 21.27 -6.57 -11.30
N TYR A 158 20.99 -7.79 -10.84
CA TYR A 158 21.16 -8.18 -9.43
C TYR A 158 22.63 -8.17 -8.99
N GLU A 159 23.52 -8.79 -9.77
CA GLU A 159 24.94 -8.85 -9.44
C GLU A 159 25.60 -7.48 -9.55
N TYR A 160 25.29 -6.70 -10.60
CA TYR A 160 25.78 -5.33 -10.74
C TYR A 160 25.35 -4.43 -9.57
N TYR A 161 24.06 -4.50 -9.17
CA TYR A 161 23.56 -3.76 -8.00
C TYR A 161 24.33 -4.12 -6.72
N LYS A 162 24.62 -5.41 -6.51
CA LYS A 162 25.38 -5.88 -5.36
C LYS A 162 26.82 -5.34 -5.36
N GLN A 163 27.48 -5.33 -6.51
CA GLN A 163 28.83 -4.79 -6.67
C GLN A 163 28.86 -3.28 -6.37
N ILE A 164 27.93 -2.50 -6.92
CA ILE A 164 27.85 -1.06 -6.65
C ILE A 164 27.57 -0.79 -5.18
N LYS A 165 26.62 -1.50 -4.57
CA LYS A 165 26.27 -1.27 -3.16
C LYS A 165 27.44 -1.53 -2.20
N ALA A 166 28.37 -2.41 -2.57
CA ALA A 166 29.59 -2.66 -1.80
C ALA A 166 30.63 -1.53 -1.91
N LYS A 167 30.52 -0.65 -2.91
CA LYS A 167 31.39 0.51 -3.08
C LYS A 167 30.87 1.65 -2.20
N ILE A 168 31.66 2.08 -1.22
CA ILE A 168 31.25 3.01 -0.16
C ILE A 168 30.87 4.42 -0.69
N ASN A 169 31.34 4.82 -1.89
CA ASN A 169 31.13 6.17 -2.45
C ASN A 169 30.80 6.17 -3.95
N SER A 170 29.77 5.44 -4.39
CA SER A 170 29.30 5.59 -5.77
C SER A 170 28.46 6.87 -5.91
N ASN A 171 28.90 7.85 -6.71
CA ASN A 171 28.14 9.06 -7.09
C ASN A 171 26.93 8.74 -8.01
N ILE A 172 26.40 7.53 -7.93
CA ILE A 172 25.31 7.06 -8.77
C ILE A 172 24.00 7.70 -8.36
N SER A 173 23.22 8.13 -9.36
CA SER A 173 21.88 8.65 -9.12
C SER A 173 21.02 7.62 -8.37
N PRO A 174 20.40 7.97 -7.22
CA PRO A 174 19.52 7.08 -6.48
C PRO A 174 18.34 6.58 -7.32
N LYS A 175 17.86 7.39 -8.28
CA LYS A 175 16.80 7.03 -9.21
C LYS A 175 17.24 5.88 -10.13
N PHE A 176 18.39 6.03 -10.77
CA PHE A 176 18.96 5.04 -11.68
C PHE A 176 19.28 3.73 -10.94
N LEU A 177 19.97 3.84 -9.80
CA LEU A 177 20.26 2.68 -8.93
C LEU A 177 18.97 1.97 -8.47
N GLY A 178 17.91 2.75 -8.22
CA GLY A 178 16.58 2.23 -7.89
C GLY A 178 15.93 1.44 -9.03
N HIS A 179 16.14 1.82 -10.30
CA HIS A 179 15.66 1.04 -11.44
C HIS A 179 16.44 -0.26 -11.61
N ILE A 180 17.77 -0.24 -11.49
CA ILE A 180 18.61 -1.44 -11.49
C ILE A 180 18.16 -2.41 -10.40
N LYS A 181 18.02 -1.92 -9.14
CA LYS A 181 17.54 -2.72 -8.00
C LYS A 181 16.20 -3.40 -8.31
N LYS A 182 15.26 -2.68 -8.95
CA LYS A 182 13.92 -3.21 -9.26
C LYS A 182 13.96 -4.30 -10.33
N VAL A 183 14.82 -4.19 -11.34
CA VAL A 183 15.01 -5.23 -12.37
C VAL A 183 15.72 -6.44 -11.76
N GLY A 184 16.76 -6.23 -10.95
CA GLY A 184 17.48 -7.31 -10.25
C GLY A 184 16.67 -8.02 -9.16
N SER A 185 15.64 -7.36 -8.61
CA SER A 185 14.84 -7.92 -7.51
C SER A 185 14.12 -9.23 -7.84
N TYR A 186 13.83 -9.51 -9.11
CA TYR A 186 13.18 -10.76 -9.53
C TYR A 186 14.12 -11.95 -9.34
N PHE A 187 15.32 -11.90 -9.91
CA PHE A 187 16.33 -12.93 -9.70
C PHE A 187 16.66 -13.08 -8.22
N GLY A 188 16.86 -11.98 -7.50
CA GLY A 188 17.11 -12.00 -6.06
C GLY A 188 16.00 -12.71 -5.26
N SER A 189 14.73 -12.48 -5.64
CA SER A 189 13.59 -13.13 -4.99
C SER A 189 13.49 -14.62 -5.33
N ILE A 190 13.70 -14.99 -6.59
CA ILE A 190 13.68 -16.41 -7.00
C ILE A 190 14.81 -17.18 -6.33
N LYS A 191 16.03 -16.63 -6.33
CA LYS A 191 17.19 -17.18 -5.60
C LYS A 191 16.87 -17.34 -4.11
N GLY A 192 16.21 -16.35 -3.51
CA GLY A 192 15.75 -16.40 -2.13
C GLY A 192 14.74 -17.52 -1.85
N ILE A 193 13.75 -17.70 -2.73
CA ILE A 193 12.76 -18.78 -2.63
C ILE A 193 13.42 -20.15 -2.76
N ILE A 194 14.29 -20.35 -3.75
CA ILE A 194 15.01 -21.61 -3.97
C ILE A 194 15.88 -21.94 -2.75
N ASN A 195 16.58 -20.96 -2.19
CA ASN A 195 17.37 -21.15 -0.97
C ASN A 195 16.49 -21.56 0.22
N CYS A 196 15.29 -21.00 0.34
CA CYS A 196 14.32 -21.43 1.36
C CYS A 196 13.86 -22.87 1.11
N ALA A 197 13.54 -23.24 -0.14
CA ALA A 197 13.08 -24.57 -0.50
C ALA A 197 14.14 -25.66 -0.26
N LYS A 198 15.42 -25.33 -0.44
CA LYS A 198 16.56 -26.23 -0.19
C LYS A 198 16.80 -26.48 1.30
N ASN A 199 16.36 -25.58 2.18
CA ASN A 199 16.58 -25.75 3.61
C ASN A 199 15.42 -26.55 4.23
N ILE A 200 15.79 -27.70 4.80
CA ILE A 200 14.86 -28.66 5.39
C ILE A 200 13.98 -28.05 6.49
N GLN A 201 14.50 -27.07 7.23
CA GLN A 201 13.76 -26.38 8.29
C GLN A 201 12.55 -25.60 7.76
N TYR A 202 12.55 -25.23 6.47
CA TYR A 202 11.49 -24.42 5.85
C TYR A 202 10.57 -25.23 4.95
N LYS A 203 10.82 -26.52 4.78
CA LYS A 203 9.92 -27.44 4.07
C LYS A 203 8.47 -27.37 4.58
N PRO A 204 8.16 -27.21 5.90
CA PRO A 204 6.78 -27.06 6.36
C PRO A 204 6.09 -25.81 5.84
N LEU A 205 6.84 -24.74 5.50
CA LEU A 205 6.25 -23.52 4.95
C LEU A 205 5.62 -23.79 3.59
N PHE A 206 6.28 -24.58 2.74
CA PHE A 206 5.82 -24.87 1.38
C PHE A 206 4.58 -25.76 1.34
N SER A 207 4.43 -26.69 2.30
CA SER A 207 3.24 -27.55 2.40
C SER A 207 2.02 -26.84 3.02
N ASN A 208 2.19 -25.65 3.60
CA ASN A 208 1.15 -24.94 4.35
C ASN A 208 0.93 -23.50 3.86
N ILE A 209 1.15 -23.28 2.56
CA ILE A 209 0.86 -22.00 1.92
C ILE A 209 -0.62 -21.95 1.55
N LYS A 210 -1.35 -20.97 2.08
CA LYS A 210 -2.69 -20.61 1.59
C LYS A 210 -2.61 -19.29 0.82
N VAL A 211 -2.94 -19.33 -0.46
CA VAL A 211 -2.98 -18.13 -1.31
C VAL A 211 -4.42 -17.62 -1.36
N ASN A 212 -4.61 -16.36 -1.01
CA ASN A 212 -5.88 -15.65 -1.17
C ASN A 212 -5.69 -14.56 -2.23
N ARG A 213 -6.48 -14.63 -3.29
CA ARG A 213 -6.50 -13.62 -4.35
C ARG A 213 -7.72 -12.74 -4.16
N GLY A 214 -7.50 -11.45 -3.99
CA GLY A 214 -8.54 -10.45 -3.86
C GLY A 214 -8.54 -9.49 -5.06
N ARG A 215 -9.72 -8.94 -5.37
CA ARG A 215 -9.83 -7.80 -6.27
C ARG A 215 -9.46 -6.52 -5.51
N PRO A 216 -8.82 -5.54 -6.18
CA PRO A 216 -8.59 -4.24 -5.58
C PRO A 216 -9.94 -3.59 -5.26
N ILE A 217 -10.02 -2.91 -4.12
CA ILE A 217 -11.18 -2.09 -3.78
C ILE A 217 -10.88 -0.67 -4.23
N ILE A 218 -11.74 -0.15 -5.11
CA ILE A 218 -11.56 1.13 -5.79
C ILE A 218 -12.86 1.91 -5.69
N ILE A 219 -12.78 3.17 -5.27
CA ILE A 219 -13.89 4.13 -5.33
C ILE A 219 -13.51 5.16 -6.38
N ASN A 220 -14.18 5.12 -7.53
CA ASN A 220 -13.82 5.96 -8.68
C ASN A 220 -14.20 7.44 -8.50
N LYS A 221 -15.17 7.71 -7.61
CA LYS A 221 -15.81 9.02 -7.45
C LYS A 221 -15.93 9.38 -5.97
N GLN A 222 -14.79 9.55 -5.31
CA GLN A 222 -14.77 10.11 -3.97
C GLN A 222 -14.76 11.64 -4.06
N PRO A 223 -15.78 12.34 -3.54
CA PRO A 223 -15.71 13.79 -3.44
C PRO A 223 -14.62 14.23 -2.46
N ILE A 224 -13.93 15.31 -2.81
CA ILE A 224 -13.00 16.04 -1.94
C ILE A 224 -13.37 17.52 -1.89
N TYR A 225 -12.94 18.20 -0.84
CA TYR A 225 -12.98 19.65 -0.72
C TYR A 225 -11.98 20.30 -1.67
N SER A 226 -12.24 21.56 -2.01
CA SER A 226 -11.32 22.36 -2.81
C SER A 226 -9.99 22.58 -2.07
N TRP A 227 -8.93 22.82 -2.85
CA TRP A 227 -7.62 23.18 -2.31
C TRP A 227 -7.72 24.38 -1.37
N GLU A 228 -8.39 25.43 -1.84
CA GLU A 228 -8.59 26.67 -1.10
C GLU A 228 -9.31 26.43 0.22
N ASN A 229 -10.40 25.65 0.21
CA ASN A 229 -11.16 25.35 1.43
C ASN A 229 -10.30 24.65 2.48
N ILE A 230 -9.49 23.68 2.08
CA ILE A 230 -8.63 22.94 3.02
C ILE A 230 -7.52 23.83 3.56
N ILE A 231 -6.83 24.58 2.71
CA ILE A 231 -5.75 25.47 3.16
C ILE A 231 -6.30 26.54 4.11
N LYS A 232 -7.43 27.17 3.78
CA LYS A 232 -8.06 28.19 4.62
C LYS A 232 -8.41 27.67 6.01
N ARG A 233 -8.91 26.43 6.12
CA ARG A 233 -9.12 25.77 7.43
C ARG A 233 -7.85 25.58 8.26
N PHE A 234 -6.68 25.46 7.62
CA PHE A 234 -5.40 25.34 8.33
C PHE A 234 -4.85 26.70 8.79
N ILE A 235 -5.21 27.79 8.15
CA ILE A 235 -4.64 29.13 8.41
C ILE A 235 -5.65 30.08 9.06
N ASP A 236 -6.74 29.55 9.61
CA ASP A 236 -7.83 30.28 10.24
C ASP A 236 -8.50 31.32 9.29
N GLU A 237 -8.71 30.93 8.03
CA GLU A 237 -9.35 31.75 6.98
C GLU A 237 -8.61 33.08 6.66
N ASP A 238 -7.32 33.16 6.97
CA ASP A 238 -6.47 34.32 6.70
C ASP A 238 -6.06 34.38 5.21
N GLU A 239 -6.62 35.32 4.47
CA GLU A 239 -6.37 35.50 3.02
C GLU A 239 -4.91 35.88 2.73
N ASP A 240 -4.26 36.70 3.56
CA ASP A 240 -2.88 37.11 3.35
C ASP A 240 -1.93 35.91 3.50
N LYS A 241 -2.20 35.04 4.48
CA LYS A 241 -1.47 33.77 4.63
C LYS A 241 -1.70 32.82 3.46
N TYR A 242 -2.92 32.78 2.91
CA TYR A 242 -3.24 31.96 1.75
C TYR A 242 -2.43 32.38 0.52
N ASP A 243 -2.43 33.67 0.20
CA ASP A 243 -1.72 34.22 -0.94
C ASP A 243 -0.21 34.04 -0.83
N HIS A 244 0.35 34.21 0.37
CA HIS A 244 1.75 33.93 0.64
C HIS A 244 2.10 32.45 0.44
N PHE A 245 1.24 31.54 0.93
CA PHE A 245 1.41 30.10 0.75
C PHE A 245 1.34 29.69 -0.74
N MET A 246 0.37 30.24 -1.49
CA MET A 246 0.24 30.00 -2.93
C MET A 246 1.43 30.54 -3.72
N THR A 247 1.98 31.69 -3.31
CA THR A 247 3.20 32.26 -3.88
C THR A 247 4.40 31.34 -3.66
N LYS A 248 4.54 30.77 -2.45
CA LYS A 248 5.58 29.76 -2.16
C LYS A 248 5.42 28.51 -3.02
N CYS A 249 4.18 28.01 -3.19
CA CYS A 249 3.90 26.82 -3.99
C CYS A 249 4.23 27.04 -5.47
N SER A 250 3.87 28.19 -6.03
CA SER A 250 4.13 28.56 -7.43
C SER A 250 5.62 28.60 -7.78
N LYS A 251 6.49 28.88 -6.80
CA LYS A 251 7.96 28.84 -6.96
C LYS A 251 8.53 27.42 -7.04
N LYS A 252 7.73 26.38 -6.79
CA LYS A 252 8.14 24.97 -6.81
C LYS A 252 7.41 24.22 -7.93
N PRO A 253 8.00 24.08 -9.13
CA PRO A 253 7.35 23.44 -10.28
C PRO A 253 6.81 22.03 -9.98
N GLU A 254 7.54 21.24 -9.20
CA GLU A 254 7.12 19.88 -8.81
C GLU A 254 5.86 19.87 -7.93
N VAL A 255 5.67 20.88 -7.08
CA VAL A 255 4.47 21.04 -6.25
C VAL A 255 3.30 21.42 -7.14
N MET A 256 3.48 22.41 -8.02
CA MET A 256 2.45 22.81 -8.96
C MET A 256 2.04 21.68 -9.90
N GLU A 257 2.97 20.85 -10.37
CA GLU A 257 2.65 19.67 -11.18
C GLU A 257 1.71 18.71 -10.44
N ARG A 258 1.93 18.48 -9.13
CA ARG A 258 1.05 17.63 -8.32
C ARG A 258 -0.30 18.28 -8.06
N ILE A 259 -0.33 19.59 -7.79
CA ILE A 259 -1.58 20.35 -7.66
C ILE A 259 -2.40 20.24 -8.95
N HIS A 260 -1.77 20.45 -10.12
CA HIS A 260 -2.42 20.29 -11.42
C HIS A 260 -2.99 18.88 -11.61
N LYS A 261 -2.28 17.83 -11.21
CA LYS A 261 -2.78 16.45 -11.33
C LYS A 261 -4.05 16.19 -10.54
N VAL A 262 -4.26 16.88 -9.42
CA VAL A 262 -5.41 16.65 -8.52
C VAL A 262 -6.56 17.61 -8.80
N TYR A 263 -6.26 18.89 -9.03
CA TYR A 263 -7.26 19.98 -9.05
C TYR A 263 -7.50 20.57 -10.44
N THR A 264 -6.98 19.96 -11.51
CA THR A 264 -7.33 20.35 -12.88
C THR A 264 -8.60 19.65 -13.32
N ASP A 265 -9.58 20.40 -13.82
CA ASP A 265 -10.78 19.82 -14.39
C ASP A 265 -10.46 19.04 -15.67
N ASN A 266 -10.95 17.80 -15.74
CA ASN A 266 -10.59 16.87 -16.80
C ASN A 266 -11.12 17.30 -18.18
N ILE A 267 -12.21 18.07 -18.20
CA ILE A 267 -12.90 18.51 -19.42
C ILE A 267 -12.29 19.81 -19.94
N THR A 268 -12.25 20.84 -19.11
CA THR A 268 -11.80 22.20 -19.44
C THR A 268 -10.29 22.36 -19.41
N LYS A 269 -9.56 21.43 -18.77
CA LYS A 269 -8.10 21.52 -18.51
C LYS A 269 -7.70 22.74 -17.69
N GLN A 270 -8.65 23.39 -17.02
CA GLN A 270 -8.38 24.54 -16.16
C GLN A 270 -8.13 24.09 -14.71
N LEU A 271 -7.17 24.74 -14.06
CA LEU A 271 -6.91 24.54 -12.64
C LEU A 271 -8.04 25.19 -11.82
N GLN A 272 -8.69 24.41 -10.95
CA GLN A 272 -9.84 24.86 -10.17
C GLN A 272 -9.60 24.66 -8.66
N LEU A 273 -8.87 25.60 -8.05
CA LEU A 273 -8.51 25.51 -6.62
C LEU A 273 -9.67 25.78 -5.67
N ASN A 274 -10.76 26.38 -6.15
CA ASN A 274 -11.95 26.74 -5.38
C ASN A 274 -13.14 25.77 -5.59
N ASN A 275 -13.01 24.77 -6.47
CA ASN A 275 -14.12 23.87 -6.79
C ASN A 275 -14.26 22.74 -5.74
N ASN A 276 -15.44 22.63 -5.13
CA ASN A 276 -15.78 21.60 -4.13
C ASN A 276 -16.43 20.33 -4.70
N ASN A 277 -16.59 20.27 -6.03
CA ASN A 277 -17.18 19.15 -6.78
C ASN A 277 -16.11 18.24 -7.40
N ILE A 278 -14.88 18.27 -6.88
CA ILE A 278 -13.78 17.47 -7.40
C ILE A 278 -13.98 16.03 -6.92
N GLU A 279 -14.01 15.10 -7.87
CA GLU A 279 -14.09 13.66 -7.63
C GLU A 279 -12.72 13.04 -7.86
N LYS A 280 -12.32 12.14 -6.97
CA LYS A 280 -11.07 11.41 -7.06
C LYS A 280 -11.27 9.90 -7.04
N CYS A 281 -10.39 9.20 -7.75
CA CYS A 281 -10.26 7.77 -7.63
C CYS A 281 -9.35 7.42 -6.45
N ILE A 282 -9.88 6.73 -5.45
CA ILE A 282 -9.16 6.25 -4.27
C ILE A 282 -9.14 4.71 -4.25
N TYR A 283 -8.15 4.13 -3.58
CA TYR A 283 -7.79 2.72 -3.60
C TYR A 283 -7.52 2.18 -2.19
N LEU A 284 -8.05 1.00 -1.88
CA LEU A 284 -7.64 0.30 -0.68
C LEU A 284 -6.27 -0.32 -0.91
N HIS A 285 -5.28 0.18 -0.18
CA HIS A 285 -3.93 -0.34 -0.25
C HIS A 285 -3.89 -1.82 0.17
N ALA A 286 -2.95 -2.57 -0.39
CA ALA A 286 -2.84 -4.01 -0.18
C ALA A 286 -2.68 -4.38 1.31
N GLU A 287 -1.92 -3.57 2.06
CA GLU A 287 -1.72 -3.69 3.50
C GLU A 287 -3.06 -3.61 4.25
N MET A 288 -3.88 -2.61 3.90
CA MET A 288 -5.19 -2.39 4.53
C MET A 288 -6.18 -3.49 4.15
N HIS A 289 -6.14 -3.95 2.90
CA HIS A 289 -6.99 -5.05 2.46
C HIS A 289 -6.68 -6.34 3.22
N ILE A 290 -5.38 -6.68 3.39
CA ILE A 290 -4.96 -7.83 4.18
C ILE A 290 -5.36 -7.64 5.65
N LEU A 291 -5.09 -6.47 6.21
CA LEU A 291 -5.35 -6.19 7.62
C LEU A 291 -6.84 -6.28 7.96
N ALA A 292 -7.70 -5.61 7.19
CA ALA A 292 -9.13 -5.61 7.44
C ALA A 292 -9.75 -6.99 7.21
N SER A 293 -9.64 -7.50 5.97
CA SER A 293 -10.40 -8.68 5.52
C SER A 293 -9.84 -10.01 6.04
N LEU A 294 -8.53 -10.10 6.29
CA LEU A 294 -7.91 -11.37 6.69
C LEU A 294 -7.55 -11.42 8.18
N ILE A 295 -7.16 -10.31 8.79
CA ILE A 295 -6.66 -10.31 10.17
C ILE A 295 -7.74 -9.85 11.15
N ILE A 296 -8.32 -8.66 10.94
CA ILE A 296 -9.28 -8.05 11.86
C ILE A 296 -10.61 -8.79 11.83
N ASP A 297 -11.17 -9.01 10.64
CA ASP A 297 -12.48 -9.69 10.48
C ASP A 297 -12.46 -11.12 11.05
N ASN A 298 -11.32 -11.81 10.92
CA ASN A 298 -11.13 -13.16 11.46
C ASN A 298 -10.56 -13.17 12.89
N LYS A 299 -10.42 -11.99 13.53
CA LYS A 299 -9.91 -11.81 14.91
C LYS A 299 -8.57 -12.52 15.16
N ILE A 300 -7.68 -12.51 14.18
CA ILE A 300 -6.38 -13.20 14.30
C ILE A 300 -5.45 -12.37 15.19
N LYS A 301 -5.23 -12.84 16.42
CA LYS A 301 -4.36 -12.18 17.41
C LYS A 301 -2.93 -12.73 17.46
N SER A 302 -2.68 -13.89 16.84
CA SER A 302 -1.32 -14.43 16.69
C SER A 302 -0.42 -13.51 15.88
N ARG A 303 0.90 -13.66 15.98
CA ARG A 303 1.85 -12.90 15.16
C ARG A 303 1.56 -13.08 13.67
N VAL A 304 1.33 -11.97 12.97
CA VAL A 304 1.19 -11.92 11.51
C VAL A 304 2.30 -11.06 10.92
N PHE A 305 2.88 -11.51 9.80
CA PHE A 305 3.79 -10.71 9.00
C PHE A 305 3.12 -10.31 7.68
N ILE A 306 2.98 -9.01 7.43
CA ILE A 306 2.41 -8.47 6.18
C ILE A 306 3.57 -8.07 5.27
N ALA A 307 3.74 -8.83 4.19
CA ALA A 307 4.67 -8.52 3.12
C ALA A 307 3.91 -7.96 1.91
N VAL A 308 4.35 -6.79 1.43
CA VAL A 308 3.80 -6.12 0.25
C VAL A 308 4.92 -5.75 -0.71
N SER A 309 4.59 -5.60 -2.00
CA SER A 309 5.60 -5.32 -3.05
C SER A 309 6.14 -3.89 -3.06
N LYS A 310 5.51 -2.99 -2.31
CA LYS A 310 5.96 -1.63 -2.02
C LYS A 310 6.07 -1.47 -0.51
N ARG A 311 6.90 -0.54 -0.04
CA ARG A 311 6.96 -0.21 1.39
C ARG A 311 5.63 0.42 1.83
N CYS A 312 5.22 0.10 3.04
CA CYS A 312 3.97 0.58 3.64
C CYS A 312 3.93 2.10 3.68
N CYS A 313 2.89 2.72 3.11
CA CYS A 313 2.75 4.18 3.18
C CYS A 313 2.47 4.65 4.61
N TYR A 314 2.57 5.96 4.82
CA TYR A 314 2.39 6.57 6.13
C TYR A 314 1.00 6.30 6.73
N LEU A 315 -0.09 6.46 5.96
CA LEU A 315 -1.45 6.19 6.45
C LEU A 315 -1.67 4.72 6.79
N CYS A 316 -1.17 3.81 5.94
CA CYS A 316 -1.18 2.37 6.26
C CYS A 316 -0.40 2.08 7.55
N GLU A 317 0.77 2.70 7.74
CA GLU A 317 1.57 2.54 8.94
C GLU A 317 0.82 3.01 10.19
N LEU A 318 0.20 4.20 10.15
CA LEU A 318 -0.57 4.72 11.27
C LEU A 318 -1.71 3.78 11.64
N TYR A 319 -2.45 3.28 10.66
CA TYR A 319 -3.56 2.36 10.91
C TYR A 319 -3.07 1.01 11.46
N ILE A 320 -1.95 0.48 10.96
CA ILE A 320 -1.32 -0.73 11.52
C ILE A 320 -0.86 -0.50 12.96
N ASN A 321 -0.20 0.63 13.26
CA ASN A 321 0.23 0.97 14.61
C ASN A 321 -0.99 1.10 15.54
N PHE A 322 -2.09 1.69 15.06
CA PHE A 322 -3.36 1.72 15.79
C PHE A 322 -3.87 0.30 16.07
N ALA A 323 -3.91 -0.59 15.09
CA ALA A 323 -4.30 -1.98 15.29
C ALA A 323 -3.39 -2.69 16.31
N ILE A 324 -2.07 -2.45 16.28
CA ILE A 324 -1.14 -2.98 17.27
C ILE A 324 -1.49 -2.51 18.68
N LYS A 325 -1.82 -1.21 18.86
CA LYS A 325 -2.30 -0.67 20.14
C LYS A 325 -3.62 -1.32 20.61
N GLN A 326 -4.45 -1.82 19.70
CA GLN A 326 -5.65 -2.62 20.02
C GLN A 326 -5.34 -4.12 20.28
N GLY A 327 -4.07 -4.47 20.51
CA GLY A 327 -3.64 -5.82 20.90
C GLY A 327 -3.43 -6.80 19.75
N TYR A 328 -3.29 -6.33 18.51
CA TYR A 328 -2.88 -7.20 17.39
C TYR A 328 -1.36 -7.32 17.30
N ASN A 329 -0.84 -8.50 17.01
CA ASN A 329 0.60 -8.73 16.84
C ASN A 329 0.97 -8.72 15.35
N ILE A 330 1.25 -7.54 14.80
CA ILE A 330 1.50 -7.35 13.36
C ILE A 330 2.93 -6.83 13.15
N VAL A 331 3.63 -7.43 12.20
CA VAL A 331 4.93 -6.99 11.70
C VAL A 331 4.82 -6.76 10.20
N ILE A 332 5.50 -5.75 9.65
CA ILE A 332 5.42 -5.40 8.23
C ILE A 332 6.79 -5.36 7.56
N SER A 333 6.84 -5.62 6.25
CA SER A 333 8.08 -5.73 5.46
C SER A 333 8.88 -4.44 5.28
N GLY A 334 8.39 -3.31 5.78
CA GLY A 334 9.06 -2.03 5.73
C GLY A 334 8.07 -0.86 5.64
N LYS A 335 8.55 0.31 6.04
CA LYS A 335 7.75 1.53 6.13
C LYS A 335 8.29 2.60 5.18
N HIS A 336 7.41 3.47 4.73
CA HIS A 336 7.71 4.63 3.93
C HIS A 336 6.98 5.82 4.50
N GLN A 337 7.72 6.88 4.84
CA GLN A 337 7.17 8.11 5.40
C GLN A 337 6.49 9.01 4.34
N LYS A 338 6.00 8.41 3.24
CA LYS A 338 5.28 9.13 2.18
C LYS A 338 3.78 8.87 2.24
N LEU A 339 3.05 9.91 1.87
CA LEU A 339 1.63 9.89 1.58
C LEU A 339 1.39 9.62 0.10
N TYR A 340 0.37 8.81 -0.19
CA TYR A 340 -0.17 8.62 -1.52
C TYR A 340 -1.59 9.11 -1.47
N ASP A 341 -1.99 9.91 -2.45
CA ASP A 341 -3.22 10.69 -2.53
C ASP A 341 -4.43 9.92 -3.05
N GLY A 342 -4.42 8.61 -2.88
CA GLY A 342 -5.45 7.70 -3.35
C GLY A 342 -5.69 6.59 -2.34
N TRP A 343 -5.50 6.85 -1.05
CA TRP A 343 -5.70 5.87 -0.01
C TRP A 343 -7.17 5.77 0.39
N ILE A 344 -7.67 4.56 0.61
CA ILE A 344 -8.97 4.30 1.24
C ILE A 344 -8.75 3.87 2.68
N LEU A 345 -9.50 4.47 3.59
CA LEU A 345 -9.63 3.97 4.95
C LEU A 345 -10.36 2.61 4.93
N PRO A 346 -9.79 1.52 5.47
CA PRO A 346 -10.45 0.22 5.49
C PRO A 346 -11.81 0.27 6.19
N HIS A 347 -12.88 0.14 5.41
CA HIS A 347 -14.25 0.05 5.92
C HIS A 347 -14.60 -1.34 6.42
N LYS A 348 -15.54 -1.38 7.37
CA LYS A 348 -16.38 -2.54 7.63
C LYS A 348 -17.42 -2.66 6.50
N LYS A 349 -17.85 -3.88 6.16
CA LYS A 349 -19.07 -4.13 5.40
C LYS A 349 -20.24 -3.35 6.00
N ILE A 350 -20.67 -2.27 5.36
CA ILE A 350 -21.95 -1.60 5.64
C ILE A 350 -23.12 -2.46 5.09
N GLU A 351 -22.88 -3.69 4.63
CA GLU A 351 -23.96 -4.58 4.16
C GLU A 351 -24.95 -5.00 5.25
N HIS A 352 -24.67 -4.77 6.53
CA HIS A 352 -25.63 -5.13 7.60
C HIS A 352 -26.76 -4.11 7.82
N TYR A 353 -26.66 -2.87 7.31
CA TYR A 353 -27.63 -1.82 7.64
C TYR A 353 -28.75 -1.65 6.62
N THR A 354 -28.59 -2.17 5.40
CA THR A 354 -29.64 -2.18 4.37
C THR A 354 -30.37 -3.52 4.24
N ARG A 355 -29.76 -4.64 4.66
CA ARG A 355 -30.36 -5.98 4.58
C ARG A 355 -31.09 -6.46 5.84
N SER A 356 -30.89 -5.82 7.00
CA SER A 356 -31.58 -6.19 8.24
C SER A 356 -32.89 -5.41 8.40
N LEU A 357 -33.77 -5.51 7.41
CA LEU A 357 -35.19 -5.19 7.59
C LEU A 357 -35.95 -6.46 7.20
N PRO A 358 -36.39 -7.29 8.15
CA PRO A 358 -37.49 -8.17 7.87
C PRO A 358 -38.69 -7.25 7.60
N ALA A 359 -39.15 -7.23 6.35
CA ALA A 359 -40.57 -7.05 6.11
C ALA A 359 -41.24 -8.30 6.67
N ASN A 360 -41.51 -8.32 7.97
CA ASN A 360 -42.61 -9.08 8.56
C ASN A 360 -42.81 -8.64 10.00
N SER A 361 -44.06 -8.30 10.28
CA SER A 361 -44.63 -8.14 11.59
C SER A 361 -44.54 -9.46 12.38
N ASP A 362 -44.61 -9.31 13.69
CA ASP A 362 -44.96 -10.35 14.66
C ASP A 362 -43.82 -11.28 15.07
N ASN A 363 -43.11 -10.90 16.14
CA ASN A 363 -43.16 -11.64 17.41
C ASN A 363 -42.38 -10.93 18.52
N ASN A 364 -42.92 -11.06 19.73
CA ASN A 364 -42.36 -10.64 21.00
C ASN A 364 -40.96 -11.23 21.21
N GLU A 365 -39.98 -10.38 21.52
CA GLU A 365 -39.09 -10.56 22.67
C GLU A 365 -38.15 -9.36 22.81
N ASN A 366 -37.96 -8.96 24.07
CA ASN A 366 -37.04 -7.91 24.49
C ASN A 366 -35.61 -8.28 24.07
N ASN A 367 -35.05 -7.56 23.10
CA ASN A 367 -33.61 -7.52 22.90
C ASN A 367 -33.21 -6.12 22.39
N LEU A 368 -33.20 -5.18 23.32
CA LEU A 368 -32.68 -3.82 23.13
C LEU A 368 -31.15 -3.74 23.33
N ASP A 369 -30.46 -4.88 23.50
CA ASP A 369 -29.01 -4.96 23.76
C ASP A 369 -28.21 -5.66 22.65
N LEU A 370 -28.64 -5.52 21.40
CA LEU A 370 -27.80 -5.85 20.26
C LEU A 370 -27.40 -4.53 19.62
N TYR A 371 -26.23 -3.97 19.96
CA TYR A 371 -25.32 -3.18 19.09
C TYR A 371 -24.25 -2.39 19.87
N ASP A 372 -23.80 -2.91 21.02
CA ASP A 372 -22.53 -2.50 21.63
C ASP A 372 -21.54 -3.67 21.67
N ASN A 373 -20.97 -4.04 20.52
CA ASN A 373 -19.70 -4.77 20.49
C ASN A 373 -19.02 -4.81 19.11
N GLY A 374 -18.96 -3.65 18.46
CA GLY A 374 -18.22 -3.42 17.24
C GLY A 374 -17.39 -2.16 17.34
N ASN A 375 -16.72 -1.97 18.48
CA ASN A 375 -15.73 -0.96 18.82
C ASN A 375 -15.35 -0.03 17.66
N ASN A 376 -15.65 1.25 17.89
CA ASN A 376 -15.48 2.41 17.04
C ASN A 376 -14.01 2.70 16.65
N ILE A 377 -13.35 1.74 16.01
CA ILE A 377 -11.97 1.83 15.51
C ILE A 377 -11.83 2.99 14.53
N TYR A 378 -12.88 3.27 13.75
CA TYR A 378 -12.96 4.42 12.85
C TYR A 378 -12.84 5.75 13.60
N MET A 379 -13.75 6.05 14.55
CA MET A 379 -13.68 7.33 15.26
C MET A 379 -12.43 7.40 16.14
N ARG A 380 -11.99 6.27 16.72
CA ARG A 380 -10.72 6.23 17.49
C ARG A 380 -9.50 6.48 16.61
N PHE A 381 -9.52 6.06 15.33
CA PHE A 381 -8.46 6.38 14.38
C PHE A 381 -8.55 7.84 13.92
N MET A 382 -9.74 8.37 13.68
CA MET A 382 -9.94 9.78 13.35
C MET A 382 -9.53 10.70 14.52
N GLU A 383 -9.81 10.32 15.76
CA GLU A 383 -9.32 10.99 16.96
C GLU A 383 -7.79 10.91 17.07
N TYR A 384 -7.20 9.75 16.78
CA TYR A 384 -5.75 9.59 16.70
C TYR A 384 -5.09 10.44 15.59
N MET A 385 -5.82 10.74 14.52
CA MET A 385 -5.37 11.60 13.43
C MET A 385 -5.48 13.10 13.77
N LYS A 386 -6.18 13.52 14.83
CA LYS A 386 -6.23 14.94 15.22
C LYS A 386 -4.84 15.50 15.56
N ASP A 387 -3.92 14.65 16.02
CA ASP A 387 -2.52 15.03 16.28
C ASP A 387 -1.69 15.24 14.99
N PHE A 388 -2.16 14.74 13.83
CA PHE A 388 -1.50 14.90 12.54
C PHE A 388 -1.61 16.34 11.99
N ASP A 389 -2.67 17.06 12.35
CA ASP A 389 -2.95 18.41 11.86
C ASP A 389 -1.86 19.43 12.27
N ASN A 390 -1.13 19.17 13.36
CA ASN A 390 -0.02 20.03 13.83
C ASN A 390 1.22 20.02 12.92
N GLY A 391 1.34 19.05 12.00
CA GLY A 391 2.48 18.93 11.08
C GLY A 391 2.36 19.77 9.81
N ILE A 392 1.14 20.09 9.38
CA ILE A 392 0.86 20.85 8.13
C ILE A 392 1.14 22.35 8.33
N LEU A 393 1.01 22.84 9.56
CA LEU A 393 1.17 24.24 9.96
C LEU A 393 2.62 24.77 10.00
N ASN A 394 3.63 23.90 9.89
CA ASN A 394 5.06 24.27 9.99
C ASN A 394 5.75 24.46 8.62
N LEU A 395 5.00 24.81 7.56
CA LEU A 395 5.47 25.12 6.18
C LEU A 395 5.19 26.58 5.82
#